data_AF-A0A2E0BWG8-F1
#
_entry.id   AF-A0A2E0BWG8-F1
#
_cell.length_a   1.000
_cell.length_b   1.000
_cell.length_c   1.000
_cell.angle_alpha   90.00
_cell.angle_beta   90.00
_cell.angle_gamma   90.00
#
_symmetry.space_group_name_H-M   'P 1'
#
loop_
_entity.id
_entity.type
_entity.pdbx_description
1 polymer ?
#
loop_
_entity_poly.entity_id
_entity_poly.type
_entity_poly.pdbx_seq_one_letter_code
_entity_poly.pdbx_strand_id
1 'polypeptide(L)'
;MADGGASSFIFLTTALLVSGLVSVVLINLWGDMAQITAQETAALEVQEATSVDFAGDPMMVSLNTTLNEITFYVQNTGTTLLDSSTLVVLVDGQTVTSTINASLVPATGDWDEDHLLQITVNEPAWTYQPGDDVSITVVVSSEITNGYRGSDSMSVEVRLHG
;
A
#
# COMPACT_ATOMS: atom_id res chain seq x y z
N MET A 1 -47.48 4.50 56.95
CA MET A 1 -46.98 3.70 55.80
C MET A 1 -47.84 4.01 54.59
N ALA A 2 -47.48 5.03 53.83
CA ALA A 2 -48.12 5.39 52.57
C ALA A 2 -47.18 6.33 51.81
N ASP A 3 -46.04 5.83 51.31
CA ASP A 3 -45.16 6.61 50.40
C ASP A 3 -44.23 5.75 49.51
N GLY A 4 -44.39 4.43 49.49
CA GLY A 4 -43.54 3.54 48.67
C GLY A 4 -43.93 3.48 47.19
N GLY A 5 -45.22 3.67 46.88
CA GLY A 5 -45.75 3.53 45.51
C GLY A 5 -45.30 4.66 44.59
N ALA A 6 -45.47 5.92 45.01
CA ALA A 6 -45.09 7.11 44.23
C ALA A 6 -43.57 7.19 44.02
N SER A 7 -42.77 6.90 45.06
CA SER A 7 -41.31 6.83 44.95
C SER A 7 -40.85 5.75 43.94
N SER A 8 -41.49 4.57 43.94
CA SER A 8 -41.14 3.51 42.97
C SER A 8 -41.51 3.87 41.52
N PHE A 9 -42.63 4.55 41.30
CA PHE A 9 -43.03 5.00 39.96
C PHE A 9 -42.12 6.11 39.43
N ILE A 10 -41.70 7.03 40.30
CA ILE A 10 -40.72 8.07 39.97
C ILE A 10 -39.39 7.40 39.60
N PHE A 11 -38.91 6.45 40.42
CA PHE A 11 -37.65 5.74 40.16
C PHE A 11 -37.70 4.89 38.87
N LEU A 12 -38.83 4.22 38.60
CA LEU A 12 -39.04 3.49 37.35
C LEU A 12 -39.01 4.44 36.15
N THR A 13 -39.70 5.58 36.25
CA THR A 13 -39.78 6.56 35.15
C THR A 13 -38.41 7.18 34.89
N THR A 14 -37.66 7.54 35.93
CA THR A 14 -36.29 8.06 35.77
C THR A 14 -35.34 7.00 35.23
N ALA A 15 -35.43 5.76 35.69
CA ALA A 15 -34.63 4.65 35.16
C ALA A 15 -34.92 4.37 33.68
N LEU A 16 -36.19 4.41 33.26
CA LEU A 16 -36.58 4.25 31.85
C LEU A 16 -36.09 5.42 31.00
N LEU A 17 -36.17 6.65 31.50
CA LEU A 17 -35.68 7.83 30.78
C LEU A 17 -34.16 7.74 30.58
N VAL A 18 -33.40 7.44 31.65
CA VAL A 18 -31.94 7.26 31.57
C VAL A 18 -31.60 6.09 30.63
N SER A 19 -32.29 4.96 30.74
CA SER A 19 -32.10 3.81 29.85
C SER A 19 -32.39 4.15 28.38
N GLY A 20 -33.43 4.96 28.11
CA GLY A 20 -33.76 5.43 26.76
C GLY A 20 -32.66 6.31 26.18
N LEU A 21 -32.13 7.27 26.95
CA LEU A 21 -31.03 8.13 26.51
C LEU A 21 -29.74 7.34 26.26
N VAL A 22 -29.39 6.41 27.16
CA VAL A 22 -28.23 5.53 26.99
C VAL A 22 -28.39 4.64 25.75
N SER A 23 -29.59 4.13 25.49
CA SER A 23 -29.86 3.28 24.32
C SER A 23 -29.64 4.03 23.01
N VAL A 24 -30.11 5.29 22.91
CA VAL A 24 -29.87 6.13 21.72
C VAL A 24 -28.38 6.35 21.50
N VAL A 25 -27.62 6.67 22.56
CA VAL A 25 -26.17 6.85 22.46
C VAL A 25 -25.49 5.57 22.00
N LEU A 26 -25.84 4.41 22.58
CA LEU A 26 -25.28 3.13 22.20
C LEU A 26 -25.60 2.76 20.74
N ILE A 27 -26.81 3.00 20.26
CA ILE A 27 -27.19 2.73 18.86
C ILE A 27 -26.33 3.56 17.91
N ASN A 28 -26.13 4.85 18.21
CA ASN A 28 -25.29 5.71 17.39
C ASN A 28 -23.83 5.21 17.37
N LEU A 29 -23.28 4.84 18.54
CA LEU A 29 -21.93 4.29 18.64
C LEU A 29 -21.76 2.99 17.83
N TRP A 30 -22.74 2.09 17.87
CA TRP A 30 -22.72 0.87 17.07
C TRP A 30 -22.84 1.16 15.57
N GLY A 31 -23.62 2.17 15.18
CA GLY A 31 -23.70 2.64 13.80
C GLY A 31 -22.35 3.16 13.29
N ASP A 32 -21.70 4.02 14.08
CA ASP A 32 -20.39 4.57 13.76
C ASP A 32 -19.33 3.45 13.69
N MET A 33 -19.32 2.51 14.64
CA MET A 33 -18.40 1.37 14.60
C MET A 33 -18.63 0.49 13.37
N ALA A 34 -19.89 0.18 13.03
CA ALA A 34 -20.20 -0.60 11.83
C ALA A 34 -19.71 0.08 10.56
N GLN A 35 -19.86 1.41 10.48
CA GLN A 35 -19.37 2.20 9.36
C GLN A 35 -17.83 2.21 9.28
N ILE A 36 -17.14 2.32 10.42
CA ILE A 36 -15.66 2.27 10.46
C ILE A 36 -15.16 0.89 10.02
N THR A 37 -15.73 -0.19 10.57
CA THR A 37 -15.34 -1.56 10.19
C THR A 37 -15.57 -1.83 8.70
N ALA A 38 -16.66 -1.33 8.12
CA ALA A 38 -16.90 -1.45 6.69
C ALA A 38 -15.84 -0.72 5.85
N GLN A 39 -15.43 0.49 6.26
CA GLN A 39 -14.38 1.24 5.59
C GLN A 39 -13.01 0.55 5.71
N GLU A 40 -12.66 0.05 6.90
CA GLU A 40 -11.43 -0.71 7.10
C GLU A 40 -11.40 -1.99 6.25
N THR A 41 -12.51 -2.71 6.16
CA THR A 41 -12.59 -3.91 5.32
C THR A 41 -12.37 -3.57 3.84
N ALA A 42 -12.99 -2.50 3.34
CA ALA A 42 -12.80 -2.05 1.96
C ALA A 42 -11.37 -1.57 1.70
N ALA A 43 -10.74 -0.88 2.65
CA ALA A 43 -9.34 -0.46 2.55
C ALA A 43 -8.40 -1.68 2.52
N LEU A 44 -8.66 -2.68 3.37
CA LEU A 44 -7.88 -3.92 3.42
C LEU A 44 -8.01 -4.74 2.14
N GLU A 45 -9.20 -4.78 1.53
CA GLU A 45 -9.41 -5.45 0.24
C GLU A 45 -8.55 -4.82 -0.86
N VAL A 46 -8.52 -3.49 -0.97
CA VAL A 46 -7.66 -2.78 -1.93
C VAL A 46 -6.18 -3.00 -1.62
N GLN A 47 -5.82 -3.03 -0.34
CA GLN A 47 -4.45 -3.32 0.11
C GLN A 47 -4.00 -4.74 -0.24
N GLU A 48 -4.85 -5.76 -0.11
CA GLU A 48 -4.54 -7.15 -0.49
C GLU A 48 -4.51 -7.32 -2.01
N ALA A 49 -5.37 -6.59 -2.71
CA ALA A 49 -5.42 -6.58 -4.18
C ALA A 49 -4.26 -5.82 -4.83
N THR A 50 -3.50 -5.03 -4.06
CA THR A 50 -2.30 -4.33 -4.52
C THR A 50 -1.09 -5.22 -4.32
N SER A 51 -0.43 -5.63 -5.41
CA SER A 51 0.78 -6.44 -5.32
C SER A 51 1.73 -6.16 -6.47
N VAL A 52 3.04 -6.09 -6.16
CA VAL A 52 4.11 -5.91 -7.13
C VAL A 52 5.18 -6.97 -6.91
N ASP A 53 5.74 -7.50 -7.99
CA ASP A 53 6.85 -8.45 -7.92
C ASP A 53 7.93 -8.16 -8.97
N PHE A 54 9.11 -8.72 -8.74
CA PHE A 54 10.22 -8.62 -9.67
C PHE A 54 9.95 -9.44 -10.93
N ALA A 55 10.18 -8.84 -12.10
CA ALA A 55 10.04 -9.51 -13.38
C ALA A 55 11.41 -9.75 -14.02
N GLY A 56 11.70 -10.99 -14.38
CA GLY A 56 12.95 -11.38 -15.05
C GLY A 56 13.84 -12.26 -14.19
N ASP A 57 15.13 -12.32 -14.53
CA ASP A 57 16.13 -13.11 -13.80
C ASP A 57 16.90 -12.21 -12.82
N PRO A 58 16.76 -12.39 -11.50
CA PRO A 58 17.52 -11.66 -10.49
C PRO A 58 19.03 -11.82 -10.64
N MET A 59 19.50 -12.91 -11.26
CA MET A 59 20.93 -13.17 -11.45
C MET A 59 21.54 -12.45 -12.68
N MET A 60 20.73 -11.70 -13.44
CA MET A 60 21.13 -11.04 -14.68
C MET A 60 20.52 -9.65 -14.81
N VAL A 61 20.69 -8.80 -13.79
CA VAL A 61 20.20 -7.41 -13.83
C VAL A 61 21.20 -6.51 -14.56
N SER A 62 20.70 -5.63 -15.43
CA SER A 62 21.56 -4.79 -16.26
C SER A 62 22.18 -3.64 -15.46
N LEU A 63 23.50 -3.50 -15.56
CA LEU A 63 24.32 -2.41 -15.00
C LEU A 63 25.06 -1.71 -16.14
N ASN A 64 24.89 -0.39 -16.25
CA ASN A 64 25.73 0.46 -17.08
C ASN A 64 26.74 1.21 -16.20
N THR A 65 28.00 0.77 -16.22
CA THR A 65 29.08 1.37 -15.41
C THR A 65 29.55 2.74 -15.90
N THR A 66 29.20 3.14 -17.13
CA THR A 66 29.55 4.48 -17.65
C THR A 66 28.59 5.53 -17.13
N LEU A 67 27.30 5.17 -17.01
CA LEU A 67 26.25 6.05 -16.51
C LEU A 67 25.93 5.83 -15.04
N ASN A 68 26.40 4.73 -14.42
CA ASN A 68 25.98 4.25 -13.09
C ASN A 68 24.47 3.96 -13.03
N GLU A 69 23.95 3.31 -14.06
CA GLU A 69 22.51 3.00 -14.18
C GLU A 69 22.26 1.51 -13.95
N ILE A 70 21.26 1.19 -13.13
CA ILE A 70 20.75 -0.17 -12.96
C ILE A 70 19.36 -0.22 -13.60
N THR A 71 19.15 -1.18 -14.49
CA THR A 71 17.87 -1.38 -15.18
C THR A 71 17.29 -2.74 -14.85
N PHE A 72 16.05 -2.76 -14.38
CA PHE A 72 15.30 -3.96 -14.02
C PHE A 72 13.82 -3.80 -14.34
N TYR A 73 13.06 -4.88 -14.22
CA TYR A 73 11.64 -4.91 -14.53
C TYR A 73 10.84 -5.36 -13.32
N VAL A 74 9.64 -4.81 -13.18
CA VAL A 74 8.67 -5.22 -12.18
C VAL A 74 7.31 -5.43 -12.85
N GLN A 75 6.50 -6.31 -12.28
CA GLN A 75 5.17 -6.61 -12.77
C GLN A 75 4.15 -6.32 -11.67
N ASN A 76 2.97 -5.87 -12.08
CA ASN A 76 1.81 -5.88 -11.20
C ASN A 76 1.29 -7.32 -11.09
N THR A 77 1.41 -7.92 -9.91
CA THR A 77 0.89 -9.26 -9.62
C THR A 77 -0.47 -9.21 -8.91
N GLY A 78 -0.95 -8.01 -8.61
CA GLY A 78 -2.26 -7.74 -8.03
C GLY A 78 -3.33 -7.49 -9.09
N THR A 79 -4.52 -7.09 -8.63
CA THR A 79 -5.67 -6.78 -9.49
C THR A 79 -5.99 -5.29 -9.56
N THR A 80 -5.38 -4.48 -8.70
CA THR A 80 -5.48 -3.01 -8.76
C THR A 80 -4.47 -2.43 -9.73
N LEU A 81 -4.84 -1.37 -10.46
CA LEU A 81 -3.87 -0.59 -11.24
C LEU A 81 -2.83 0.04 -10.31
N LEU A 82 -1.55 -0.03 -10.69
CA LEU A 82 -0.45 0.57 -9.93
C LEU A 82 -0.09 1.96 -10.46
N ASP A 83 0.26 2.87 -9.54
CA ASP A 83 0.67 4.24 -9.87
C ASP A 83 2.19 4.35 -9.91
N SER A 84 2.75 4.39 -11.13
CA SER A 84 4.20 4.53 -11.35
C SER A 84 4.79 5.84 -10.81
N SER A 85 3.98 6.87 -10.55
CA SER A 85 4.44 8.14 -9.98
C SER A 85 4.74 8.06 -8.48
N THR A 86 4.25 7.01 -7.80
CA THR A 86 4.47 6.77 -6.37
C THR A 86 5.68 5.90 -6.07
N LEU A 87 6.41 5.50 -7.12
CA LEU A 87 7.47 4.53 -7.02
C LEU A 87 8.63 5.06 -6.17
N VAL A 88 9.02 4.28 -5.18
CA VAL A 88 10.24 4.50 -4.38
C VAL A 88 11.14 3.29 -4.57
N VAL A 89 12.39 3.53 -4.95
CA VAL A 89 13.40 2.49 -5.09
C VAL A 89 14.50 2.69 -4.07
N LEU A 90 14.90 1.60 -3.42
CA LEU A 90 16.07 1.52 -2.57
C LEU A 90 17.03 0.49 -3.16
N VAL A 91 18.32 0.83 -3.18
CA VAL A 91 19.41 -0.07 -3.56
C VAL A 91 20.35 -0.17 -2.37
N ASP A 92 20.63 -1.39 -1.89
CA ASP A 92 21.37 -1.68 -0.65
C ASP A 92 20.85 -0.91 0.57
N GLY A 93 19.53 -0.75 0.64
CA GLY A 93 18.85 -0.02 1.71
C GLY A 93 19.02 1.51 1.64
N GLN A 94 19.67 2.06 0.61
CA GLN A 94 19.74 3.49 0.35
C GLN A 94 18.67 3.89 -0.67
N THR A 95 17.86 4.90 -0.34
CA THR A 95 16.89 5.46 -1.29
C THR A 95 17.61 6.12 -2.46
N VAL A 96 17.19 5.82 -3.68
CA VAL A 96 17.65 6.50 -4.89
C VAL A 96 17.10 7.92 -4.89
N THR A 97 17.97 8.92 -4.92
CA THR A 97 17.54 10.34 -4.86
C THR A 97 17.81 11.10 -6.14
N SER A 98 18.74 10.61 -6.96
CA SER A 98 19.15 11.28 -8.19
C SER A 98 18.12 11.13 -9.31
N THR A 99 17.94 9.93 -9.88
CA THR A 99 16.98 9.75 -10.99
C THR A 99 16.38 8.36 -10.97
N ILE A 100 15.06 8.32 -11.09
CA ILE A 100 14.24 7.11 -11.27
C ILE A 100 13.43 7.33 -12.55
N ASN A 101 13.78 6.59 -13.60
CA ASN A 101 13.03 6.60 -14.85
C ASN A 101 12.20 5.32 -14.93
N ALA A 102 10.89 5.46 -15.05
CA ALA A 102 9.95 4.36 -15.18
C ALA A 102 9.24 4.43 -16.54
N SER A 103 9.17 3.31 -17.25
CA SER A 103 8.47 3.20 -18.53
C SER A 103 7.69 1.90 -18.61
N LEU A 104 6.43 1.96 -19.02
CA LEU A 104 5.65 0.75 -19.28
C LEU A 104 6.18 -0.02 -20.49
N VAL A 105 6.00 -1.33 -20.43
CA VAL A 105 6.30 -2.28 -21.50
C VAL A 105 5.10 -3.22 -21.64
N PRO A 106 4.32 -3.12 -22.74
CA PRO A 106 4.40 -2.13 -23.82
C PRO A 106 4.10 -0.69 -23.36
N ALA A 107 4.60 0.31 -24.08
CA ALA A 107 4.59 1.72 -23.67
C ALA A 107 3.21 2.45 -23.75
N THR A 108 2.11 1.70 -23.69
CA THR A 108 0.75 2.21 -23.84
C THR A 108 -0.15 1.58 -22.79
N GLY A 109 -1.04 2.36 -22.19
CA GLY A 109 -2.00 1.87 -21.20
C GLY A 109 -1.59 2.24 -19.77
N ASP A 110 -2.30 1.62 -18.83
CA ASP A 110 -2.07 1.76 -17.40
C ASP A 110 -1.29 0.55 -16.88
N TRP A 111 -0.67 0.66 -15.70
CA TRP A 111 0.12 -0.43 -15.14
C TRP A 111 -0.78 -1.48 -14.46
N ASP A 112 -1.39 -2.31 -15.29
CA ASP A 112 -2.19 -3.47 -14.93
C ASP A 112 -1.35 -4.76 -14.88
N GLU A 113 -2.02 -5.91 -14.67
CA GLU A 113 -1.41 -7.25 -14.57
C GLU A 113 -0.65 -7.72 -15.83
N ASP A 114 -1.00 -7.18 -17.00
CA ASP A 114 -0.43 -7.56 -18.29
C ASP A 114 0.77 -6.67 -18.69
N HIS A 115 1.02 -5.58 -17.95
CA HIS A 115 2.11 -4.65 -18.25
C HIS A 115 3.29 -4.79 -17.28
N LEU A 116 4.49 -4.76 -17.85
CA LEU A 116 5.72 -4.64 -17.08
C LEU A 116 6.10 -3.16 -16.96
N LEU A 117 6.73 -2.80 -15.85
CA LEU A 117 7.37 -1.50 -15.70
C LEU A 117 8.88 -1.70 -15.75
N GLN A 118 9.52 -1.13 -16.77
CA GLN A 118 10.96 -0.99 -16.83
C GLN A 118 11.37 0.17 -15.94
N ILE A 119 12.25 -0.10 -14.99
CA ILE A 119 12.79 0.90 -14.08
C ILE A 119 14.29 1.01 -14.34
N THR A 120 14.75 2.23 -14.61
CA THR A 120 16.15 2.59 -14.68
C THR A 120 16.45 3.59 -13.57
N VAL A 121 17.28 3.17 -12.63
CA VAL A 121 17.74 4.01 -11.50
C VAL A 121 19.18 4.42 -11.68
N ASN A 122 19.49 5.63 -11.27
CA ASN A 122 20.83 6.20 -11.32
C ASN A 122 21.19 6.90 -10.01
N GLU A 123 22.42 6.70 -9.55
CA GLU A 123 23.02 7.49 -8.48
C GLU A 123 24.53 7.66 -8.76
N PRO A 124 25.04 8.90 -8.92
CA PRO A 124 26.45 9.15 -9.25
C PRO A 124 27.45 8.62 -8.22
N ALA A 125 27.03 8.46 -6.96
CA ALA A 125 27.86 7.95 -5.88
C ALA A 125 28.09 6.43 -5.93
N TRP A 126 27.34 5.69 -6.76
CA TRP A 126 27.49 4.24 -6.88
C TRP A 126 28.77 3.87 -7.63
N THR A 127 29.46 2.84 -7.12
CA THR A 127 30.68 2.30 -7.71
C THR A 127 30.58 0.79 -7.97
N TYR A 128 29.38 0.32 -8.30
CA TYR A 128 29.12 -1.09 -8.59
C TYR A 128 29.86 -1.59 -9.83
N GLN A 129 30.21 -2.88 -9.81
CA GLN A 129 30.85 -3.60 -10.89
C GLN A 129 29.99 -4.80 -11.34
N PRO A 130 30.17 -5.27 -12.59
CA PRO A 130 29.55 -6.52 -13.03
C PRO A 130 29.98 -7.68 -12.13
N GLY A 131 28.99 -8.44 -11.65
CA GLY A 131 29.17 -9.53 -10.69
C GLY A 131 28.87 -9.16 -9.24
N ASP A 132 28.70 -7.88 -8.93
CA ASP A 132 28.27 -7.45 -7.59
C ASP A 132 26.83 -7.89 -7.30
N ASP A 133 26.60 -8.35 -6.08
CA ASP A 133 25.28 -8.69 -5.55
C ASP A 133 24.74 -7.48 -4.76
N VAL A 134 23.55 -7.01 -5.10
CA VAL A 134 22.90 -5.83 -4.48
C VAL A 134 21.45 -6.13 -4.12
N SER A 135 20.94 -5.53 -3.04
CA SER A 135 19.53 -5.66 -2.67
C SER A 135 18.71 -4.53 -3.29
N ILE A 136 17.74 -4.87 -4.14
CA ILE A 136 16.76 -3.92 -4.68
C ILE A 136 15.47 -4.06 -3.90
N THR A 137 14.98 -2.93 -3.39
CA THR A 137 13.66 -2.83 -2.77
C THR A 137 12.83 -1.80 -3.53
N VAL A 138 11.62 -2.17 -3.91
CA VAL A 138 10.68 -1.28 -4.59
C VAL A 138 9.43 -1.17 -3.74
N VAL A 139 8.95 0.05 -3.56
CA VAL A 139 7.68 0.35 -2.92
C VAL A 139 6.81 1.10 -3.92
N VAL A 140 5.55 0.69 -4.04
CA VAL A 140 4.59 1.30 -4.97
C VAL A 140 3.22 1.35 -4.33
N SER A 141 2.40 2.31 -4.75
CA SER A 141 0.99 2.39 -4.38
C SER A 141 0.07 2.12 -5.57
N SER A 142 -1.12 1.61 -5.30
CA SER A 142 -2.18 1.51 -6.31
C SER A 142 -2.69 2.90 -6.72
N GLU A 143 -3.38 2.99 -7.85
CA GLU A 143 -4.31 4.08 -8.11
C GLU A 143 -5.44 4.10 -7.08
N ILE A 144 -6.08 5.25 -6.89
CA ILE A 144 -7.19 5.38 -5.93
C ILE A 144 -8.41 4.65 -6.51
N THR A 145 -8.83 3.56 -5.85
CA THR A 145 -10.02 2.78 -6.21
C THR A 145 -11.03 2.86 -5.08
N ASN A 146 -12.25 3.32 -5.39
CA ASN A 146 -13.33 3.50 -4.40
C ASN A 146 -12.94 4.35 -3.16
N GLY A 147 -12.01 5.30 -3.33
CA GLY A 147 -11.53 6.17 -2.25
C GLY A 147 -10.41 5.59 -1.39
N TYR A 148 -9.95 4.38 -1.70
CA TYR A 148 -8.84 3.73 -1.00
C TYR A 148 -7.63 3.55 -1.92
N ARG A 149 -6.46 3.43 -1.32
CA ARG A 149 -5.18 3.17 -1.98
C ARG A 149 -4.47 2.09 -1.18
N GLY A 150 -3.99 1.05 -1.86
CA GLY A 150 -3.11 0.06 -1.28
C GLY A 150 -1.65 0.39 -1.59
N SER A 151 -0.73 -0.20 -0.84
CA SER A 151 0.70 -0.08 -1.08
C SER A 151 1.40 -1.42 -0.91
N ASP A 152 2.23 -1.82 -1.86
CA ASP A 152 3.02 -3.03 -1.73
C ASP A 152 4.51 -2.73 -1.87
N SER A 153 5.32 -3.64 -1.33
CA SER A 153 6.77 -3.57 -1.43
C SER A 153 7.39 -4.94 -1.67
N MET A 154 8.32 -5.01 -2.61
CA MET A 154 9.14 -6.19 -2.84
C MET A 154 10.60 -5.88 -2.51
N SER A 155 11.34 -6.91 -2.11
CA SER A 155 12.78 -6.83 -1.85
C SER A 155 13.45 -8.10 -2.38
N VAL A 156 14.43 -7.94 -3.25
CA VAL A 156 15.13 -9.05 -3.90
C VAL A 156 16.63 -8.76 -4.00
N GLU A 157 17.44 -9.77 -3.75
CA GLU A 157 18.87 -9.73 -4.04
C GLU A 157 19.09 -10.02 -5.54
N VAL A 158 19.80 -9.13 -6.20
CA VAL A 158 20.09 -9.24 -7.63
C VAL A 158 21.58 -9.21 -7.87
N ARG A 159 22.02 -9.92 -8.91
CA ARG A 159 23.38 -9.82 -9.42
C ARG A 159 23.44 -8.89 -10.62
N LEU A 160 24.34 -7.93 -10.54
CA LEU A 160 24.57 -6.95 -11.59
C LEU A 160 25.41 -7.54 -12.73
N HIS A 161 25.04 -7.18 -13.95
CA HIS A 161 25.69 -7.61 -15.18
C HIS A 161 25.77 -6.44 -16.16
N GLY A 162 26.95 -6.17 -16.70
CA GLY A 162 27.20 -5.00 -17.56
C GLY A 162 28.08 -5.32 -18.76
#